data_AF-X5XK24-F1
#
_entry.id   AF-X5XK24-F1
#
_cell.length_a   1.000
_cell.length_b   1.000
_cell.length_c   1.000
_cell.angle_alpha   90.00
_cell.angle_beta   90.00
_cell.angle_gamma   90.00
#
_symmetry.space_group_name_H-M   'P 1'
#
loop_
_entity.id
_entity.type
_entity.pdbx_description
1 polymer ?
#
loop_
_entity_poly.entity_id
_entity_poly.type
_entity_poly.pdbx_seq_one_letter_code
_entity_poly.pdbx_strand_id
1 'polypeptide(L)'
;MLIAQLVNMDEFEKKLVGAVREKREREGLSIRALSGIVGISFSTLARIERGDGSPDNNSKIRLLEWLGPDADEHELGFDRVAFVHFRAGKNASSGTVQTLLQAAVCLRQHYAKGDITEPSGVPTDGDVIAMSKEELEQTAEDFRRDLGLKKNDPLDPFYLVVDSVTVERLQDSSCIPGRTKITLSGPSRAEWSAMSVPLNSDQDSWVVFLNDYHTVERQRVTLLEEYWHILSGHKLTKIAKIAGSFGRTYDSAEEHDAYFLASATLLPRDAIKRMVSDGKSAPEIASFFGTSPELVEYRIKRLGLWRDHIGKKVSLTKP
;
A
#
# COMPACT_ATOMS: atom_id res chain seq x y z
N MET A 1 -6.83 -37.81 -22.73
CA MET A 1 -5.48 -37.44 -22.26
C MET A 1 -5.27 -35.99 -22.64
N LEU A 2 -5.56 -35.05 -21.73
CA LEU A 2 -5.40 -33.62 -21.99
C LEU A 2 -3.90 -33.31 -21.89
N ILE A 3 -3.31 -32.84 -22.99
CA ILE A 3 -1.97 -32.27 -22.99
C ILE A 3 -2.07 -30.97 -22.20
N ALA A 4 -1.45 -30.93 -21.01
CA ALA A 4 -1.26 -29.68 -20.28
C ALA A 4 -0.45 -28.74 -21.17
N GLN A 5 -1.01 -27.59 -21.52
CA GLN A 5 -0.26 -26.53 -22.17
C GLN A 5 0.85 -26.09 -21.21
N LEU A 6 2.09 -26.46 -21.50
CA LEU A 6 3.28 -25.92 -20.86
C LEU A 6 3.22 -24.39 -20.99
N VAL A 7 3.10 -23.70 -19.86
CA VAL A 7 3.24 -22.24 -19.81
C VAL A 7 4.71 -21.96 -20.17
N ASN A 8 4.94 -21.25 -21.27
CA ASN A 8 6.30 -21.06 -21.76
C ASN A 8 6.97 -19.94 -20.96
N MET A 9 7.73 -20.32 -19.93
CA MET A 9 8.53 -19.39 -19.12
C MET A 9 9.67 -18.80 -19.95
N ASP A 10 9.94 -17.51 -19.74
CA ASP A 10 11.11 -16.85 -20.34
C ASP A 10 12.43 -17.35 -19.71
N GLU A 11 13.57 -16.98 -20.30
CA GLU A 11 14.89 -17.44 -19.83
C GLU A 11 15.18 -17.00 -18.39
N PHE A 12 14.76 -15.79 -18.03
CA PHE A 12 14.92 -15.25 -16.69
C PHE A 12 14.08 -16.04 -15.68
N GLU A 13 12.81 -16.30 -15.99
CA GLU A 13 11.91 -17.08 -15.16
C GLU A 13 12.44 -18.49 -14.91
N LYS A 14 13.01 -19.12 -15.95
CA LYS A 14 13.64 -20.46 -15.81
C LYS A 14 14.84 -20.42 -14.87
N LYS A 15 15.74 -19.43 -15.03
CA LYS A 15 16.88 -19.23 -14.13
C LYS A 15 16.41 -18.99 -12.69
N LEU A 16 15.42 -18.12 -12.49
CA LEU A 16 14.85 -17.80 -11.17
C LEU A 16 14.28 -19.04 -10.49
N VAL A 17 13.45 -19.82 -11.18
CA VAL A 17 12.84 -21.01 -10.59
C VAL A 17 13.88 -22.09 -10.30
N GLY A 18 14.89 -22.23 -11.16
CA GLY A 18 16.03 -23.12 -10.92
C GLY A 18 16.79 -22.75 -9.64
N ALA A 19 17.18 -21.48 -9.51
CA ALA A 19 17.90 -20.95 -8.35
C ALA A 19 17.10 -21.10 -7.05
N VAL A 20 15.80 -20.77 -7.09
CA VAL A 20 14.88 -20.95 -5.94
C VAL A 20 14.85 -22.40 -5.50
N ARG A 21 14.70 -23.32 -6.45
CA ARG A 21 14.64 -24.75 -6.16
C ARG A 21 15.95 -25.25 -5.55
N GLU A 22 17.08 -24.85 -6.12
CA GLU A 22 18.41 -25.22 -5.65
C GLU A 22 18.65 -24.75 -4.21
N LYS A 23 18.41 -23.47 -3.92
CA LYS A 23 18.50 -22.93 -2.56
C LYS A 23 17.56 -23.66 -1.59
N ARG A 24 16.31 -23.91 -2.01
CA ARG A 24 15.29 -24.53 -1.15
C ARG A 24 15.68 -25.95 -0.77
N GLU A 25 16.15 -26.73 -1.74
CA GLU A 25 16.62 -28.10 -1.53
C GLU A 25 17.88 -28.13 -0.67
N ARG A 26 18.82 -27.20 -0.89
CA ARG A 26 20.04 -27.03 -0.09
C ARG A 26 19.75 -26.68 1.37
N GLU A 27 18.76 -25.83 1.63
CA GLU A 27 18.30 -25.47 2.98
C GLU A 27 17.34 -26.51 3.60
N GLY A 28 17.00 -27.59 2.89
CA GLY A 28 16.10 -28.63 3.39
C GLY A 28 14.64 -28.18 3.57
N LEU A 29 14.24 -27.08 2.93
CA LEU A 29 12.92 -26.50 3.07
C LEU A 29 11.87 -27.24 2.22
N SER A 30 10.71 -27.53 2.83
CA SER A 30 9.54 -27.94 2.05
C SER A 30 8.95 -26.74 1.30
N ILE A 31 8.20 -26.97 0.22
CA ILE A 31 7.48 -25.90 -0.49
C ILE A 31 6.50 -25.16 0.45
N ARG A 32 5.93 -25.86 1.45
CA ARG A 32 5.08 -25.23 2.48
C ARG A 32 5.86 -24.29 3.40
N ALA A 33 7.07 -24.67 3.78
CA ALA A 33 7.93 -23.81 4.59
C ALA A 33 8.34 -22.56 3.80
N LEU A 34 8.77 -22.74 2.54
CA LEU A 34 9.09 -21.62 1.66
C LEU A 34 7.87 -20.69 1.48
N SER A 35 6.68 -21.25 1.27
CA SER A 35 5.43 -20.50 1.15
C SER A 35 5.19 -19.56 2.34
N GLY A 36 5.46 -20.02 3.56
CA GLY A 36 5.36 -19.19 4.76
C GLY A 36 6.39 -18.06 4.78
N ILE A 37 7.64 -18.34 4.38
CA ILE A 37 8.75 -17.39 4.38
C ILE A 37 8.53 -16.26 3.36
N VAL A 38 8.22 -16.61 2.11
CA VAL A 38 8.11 -15.61 1.02
C VAL A 38 6.69 -15.05 0.86
N GLY A 39 5.73 -15.55 1.63
CA GLY A 39 4.33 -15.14 1.59
C GLY A 39 3.62 -15.41 0.26
N ILE A 40 4.14 -16.32 -0.58
CA ILE A 40 3.48 -16.79 -1.82
C ILE A 40 2.73 -18.08 -1.49
N SER A 41 1.51 -18.25 -2.00
CA SER A 41 0.71 -19.44 -1.67
C SER A 41 1.40 -20.74 -2.11
N PHE A 42 1.26 -21.78 -1.29
CA PHE A 42 1.78 -23.12 -1.58
C PHE A 42 1.37 -23.63 -2.97
N SER A 43 0.11 -23.41 -3.35
CA SER A 43 -0.42 -23.84 -4.66
C SER A 43 0.22 -23.10 -5.84
N THR A 44 0.62 -21.85 -5.66
CA THR A 44 1.34 -21.08 -6.68
C THR A 44 2.80 -21.55 -6.76
N LEU A 45 3.51 -21.66 -5.63
CA LEU A 45 4.90 -22.16 -5.62
C LEU A 45 5.02 -23.57 -6.19
N ALA A 46 4.10 -24.48 -5.84
CA ALA A 46 4.11 -25.85 -6.33
C ALA A 46 3.82 -25.95 -7.84
N ARG A 47 3.07 -25.01 -8.44
CA ARG A 47 2.89 -24.95 -9.90
C ARG A 47 4.15 -24.43 -10.57
N ILE A 48 4.74 -23.37 -10.01
CA ILE A 48 5.98 -22.75 -10.51
C ILE A 48 7.12 -23.78 -10.55
N GLU A 49 7.38 -24.49 -9.45
CA GLU A 49 8.47 -25.48 -9.41
C GLU A 49 8.25 -26.71 -10.32
N ARG A 50 7.00 -27.05 -10.63
CA ARG A 50 6.67 -28.13 -11.57
C ARG A 50 6.71 -27.71 -13.03
N GLY A 51 6.85 -26.41 -13.31
CA GLY A 51 6.78 -25.86 -14.68
C GLY A 51 5.34 -25.72 -15.22
N ASP A 52 4.33 -25.89 -14.37
CA ASP A 52 2.91 -25.77 -14.72
C ASP A 52 2.36 -24.33 -14.51
N GLY A 53 3.25 -23.34 -14.33
CA GLY A 53 2.91 -21.93 -14.17
C GLY A 53 4.14 -21.03 -14.11
N SER A 54 3.98 -19.75 -14.45
CA SER A 54 5.03 -18.74 -14.33
C SER A 54 4.81 -17.85 -13.09
N PRO A 55 5.89 -17.37 -12.44
CA PRO A 55 5.75 -16.40 -11.35
C PRO A 55 5.28 -15.05 -11.90
N ASP A 56 4.27 -14.43 -11.27
CA ASP A 56 3.93 -13.03 -11.54
C ASP A 56 5.03 -12.08 -11.02
N ASN A 57 4.97 -10.79 -11.34
CA ASN A 57 6.03 -9.84 -10.98
C ASN A 57 6.23 -9.73 -9.46
N ASN A 58 5.17 -9.80 -8.64
CA ASN A 58 5.28 -9.76 -7.17
C ASN A 58 5.98 -11.04 -6.66
N SER A 59 5.63 -12.19 -7.21
CA SER A 59 6.27 -13.47 -6.93
C SER A 59 7.74 -13.44 -7.32
N LYS A 60 8.09 -12.86 -8.48
CA LYS A 60 9.49 -12.67 -8.90
C LYS A 60 10.27 -11.85 -7.88
N ILE A 61 9.73 -10.74 -7.38
CA ILE A 61 10.40 -9.89 -6.36
C ILE A 61 10.68 -10.68 -5.09
N ARG A 62 9.65 -11.32 -4.52
CA ARG A 62 9.75 -12.04 -3.25
C ARG A 62 10.71 -13.22 -3.33
N LEU A 63 10.72 -13.92 -4.46
CA LEU A 63 11.64 -15.02 -4.70
C LEU A 63 13.09 -14.55 -4.85
N LEU A 64 13.33 -13.43 -5.55
CA LEU A 64 14.66 -12.82 -5.66
C LEU A 64 15.15 -12.29 -4.30
N GLU A 65 14.29 -11.69 -3.50
CA GLU A 65 14.62 -11.24 -2.14
C GLU A 65 15.02 -12.39 -1.24
N TRP A 66 14.29 -13.51 -1.32
CA TRP A 66 14.63 -14.70 -0.57
C TRP A 66 15.91 -15.36 -1.06
N LEU A 67 16.19 -15.33 -2.37
CA LEU A 67 17.48 -15.78 -2.91
C LEU A 67 18.64 -14.94 -2.35
N GLY A 68 18.47 -13.62 -2.21
CA GLY A 68 19.51 -12.77 -1.64
C GLY A 68 20.83 -12.89 -2.42
N PRO A 69 21.98 -13.15 -1.78
CA PRO A 69 23.27 -13.31 -2.46
C PRO A 69 23.29 -14.42 -3.53
N ASP A 70 22.47 -15.47 -3.38
CA ASP A 70 22.38 -16.55 -4.37
C ASP A 70 21.84 -16.05 -5.72
N ALA A 71 21.11 -14.93 -5.73
CA ALA A 71 20.59 -14.35 -6.97
C ALA A 71 21.74 -13.84 -7.87
N ASP A 72 22.80 -13.30 -7.27
CA ASP A 72 23.96 -12.75 -7.99
C ASP A 72 24.73 -13.86 -8.72
N GLU A 73 24.83 -15.06 -8.13
CA GLU A 73 25.48 -16.24 -8.74
C GLU A 73 24.80 -16.69 -10.03
N HIS A 74 23.52 -16.35 -10.21
CA HIS A 74 22.73 -16.68 -11.40
C HIS A 74 22.48 -15.47 -12.31
N GLU A 75 23.16 -14.34 -12.07
CA GLU A 75 22.93 -13.06 -12.76
C GLU A 75 21.45 -12.60 -12.68
N LEU A 76 20.78 -12.96 -11.59
CA LEU A 76 19.40 -12.61 -11.31
C LEU A 76 19.38 -11.38 -10.41
N GLY A 77 18.88 -10.26 -10.92
CA GLY A 77 18.91 -9.02 -10.17
C GLY A 77 17.76 -8.08 -10.49
N PHE A 78 17.70 -7.01 -9.72
CA PHE A 78 16.80 -5.89 -9.94
C PHE A 78 17.54 -4.77 -10.67
N ASP A 79 16.95 -4.27 -11.75
CA ASP A 79 17.35 -2.98 -12.31
C ASP A 79 16.54 -1.89 -11.61
N ARG A 80 17.17 -0.76 -11.23
CA ARG A 80 16.49 0.45 -10.72
C ARG A 80 15.44 0.15 -9.63
N VAL A 81 15.86 0.17 -8.37
CA VAL A 81 15.00 -0.08 -7.20
C VAL A 81 14.63 1.25 -6.52
N ALA A 82 13.41 1.34 -6.01
CA ALA A 82 13.04 2.34 -5.01
C ALA A 82 12.26 1.66 -3.87
N PHE A 83 12.49 2.10 -2.65
CA PHE A 83 11.72 1.71 -1.47
C PHE A 83 10.81 2.88 -1.07
N VAL A 84 9.51 2.65 -1.06
CA VAL A 84 8.47 3.68 -0.89
C VAL A 84 7.25 3.09 -0.17
N HIS A 85 6.41 3.88 0.47
CA HIS A 85 5.00 3.45 0.66
C HIS A 85 4.25 3.72 -0.63
N PHE A 86 3.34 2.82 -0.99
CA PHE A 86 2.78 2.85 -2.33
C PHE A 86 1.31 2.46 -2.41
N ARG A 87 0.46 3.48 -2.55
CA ARG A 87 -0.96 3.29 -2.80
C ARG A 87 -1.27 3.21 -4.29
N ALA A 88 -1.12 2.01 -4.83
CA ALA A 88 -1.57 1.66 -6.18
C ALA A 88 -2.62 0.55 -6.18
N GLY A 89 -3.37 0.44 -7.27
CA GLY A 89 -4.25 -0.69 -7.52
C GLY A 89 -3.45 -2.01 -7.48
N LYS A 90 -4.08 -3.10 -7.01
CA LYS A 90 -3.44 -4.43 -6.99
C LYS A 90 -2.93 -4.87 -8.37
N ASN A 91 -3.56 -4.38 -9.44
CA ASN A 91 -3.26 -4.71 -10.83
C ASN A 91 -2.64 -3.52 -11.59
N ALA A 92 -1.92 -2.62 -10.91
CA ALA A 92 -1.22 -1.53 -11.58
C ALA A 92 -0.29 -2.10 -12.68
N SER A 93 -0.38 -1.53 -13.88
CA SER A 93 0.36 -2.02 -15.03
C SER A 93 1.86 -1.80 -14.87
N SER A 94 2.69 -2.63 -15.52
CA SER A 94 4.15 -2.44 -15.54
C SER A 94 4.54 -1.03 -16.00
N GLY A 95 3.80 -0.44 -16.94
CA GLY A 95 4.02 0.94 -17.41
C GLY A 95 3.75 1.99 -16.33
N THR A 96 2.69 1.82 -15.55
CA THR A 96 2.40 2.67 -14.39
C THR A 96 3.49 2.56 -13.33
N VAL A 97 3.88 1.34 -12.97
CA VAL A 97 4.94 1.09 -11.97
C VAL A 97 6.28 1.68 -12.43
N GLN A 98 6.63 1.54 -13.71
CA GLN A 98 7.82 2.19 -14.30
C GLN A 98 7.78 3.71 -14.17
N THR A 99 6.63 4.30 -14.47
CA THR A 99 6.44 5.76 -14.46
C THR A 99 6.53 6.29 -13.03
N LEU A 100 6.00 5.56 -12.05
CA LEU A 100 6.08 5.91 -10.63
C LEU A 100 7.49 5.71 -10.06
N LEU A 101 8.22 4.69 -10.49
CA LEU A 101 9.64 4.54 -10.16
C LEU A 101 10.47 5.73 -10.67
N GLN A 102 10.19 6.23 -11.88
CA GLN A 102 10.84 7.45 -12.39
C GLN A 102 10.49 8.68 -11.53
N ALA A 103 9.24 8.78 -11.09
CA ALA A 103 8.82 9.84 -10.17
C ALA A 103 9.56 9.75 -8.83
N ALA A 104 9.66 8.56 -8.23
CA ALA A 104 10.36 8.34 -6.96
C ALA A 104 11.83 8.79 -7.01
N VAL A 105 12.55 8.38 -8.07
CA VAL A 105 13.95 8.79 -8.29
C VAL A 105 14.06 10.31 -8.39
N CYS A 106 13.16 10.94 -9.14
CA CYS A 106 13.14 12.39 -9.31
C CYS A 106 12.92 13.13 -8.00
N LEU A 107 11.89 12.72 -7.24
CA LEU A 107 11.52 13.35 -5.98
C LEU A 107 12.67 13.26 -4.97
N ARG A 108 13.30 12.09 -4.86
CA ARG A 108 14.45 11.93 -3.97
C ARG A 108 15.61 12.82 -4.40
N GLN A 109 15.97 12.84 -5.68
CA GLN A 109 17.03 13.73 -6.17
C GLN A 109 16.74 15.21 -5.93
N HIS A 110 15.46 15.62 -6.03
CA HIS A 110 15.04 16.99 -5.81
C HIS A 110 15.06 17.38 -4.33
N TYR A 111 14.61 16.48 -3.44
CA TYR A 111 14.35 16.80 -2.04
C TYR A 111 15.42 16.32 -1.04
N ALA A 112 16.26 15.34 -1.38
CA ALA A 112 17.25 14.75 -0.45
C ALA A 112 18.43 15.69 -0.10
N LYS A 113 18.46 16.94 -0.60
CA LYS A 113 19.48 17.96 -0.27
C LYS A 113 20.94 17.49 -0.40
N GLY A 114 21.22 16.52 -1.25
CA GLY A 114 22.57 15.96 -1.46
C GLY A 114 22.88 14.70 -0.64
N ASP A 115 21.95 14.21 0.17
CA ASP A 115 22.03 12.87 0.73
C ASP A 115 21.82 11.84 -0.39
N ILE A 116 22.80 10.95 -0.54
CA ILE A 116 22.83 9.89 -1.55
C ILE A 116 22.62 8.51 -0.94
N THR A 117 22.39 8.42 0.38
CA THR A 117 22.12 7.16 1.05
C THR A 117 20.79 6.61 0.55
N GLU A 118 20.82 5.36 0.09
CA GLU A 118 19.62 4.66 -0.34
C GLU A 118 18.83 4.22 0.90
N PRO A 119 17.51 4.46 0.96
CA PRO A 119 16.67 3.85 1.95
C PRO A 119 16.79 2.34 1.81
N SER A 120 17.11 1.65 2.92
CA SER A 120 17.14 0.20 2.92
C SER A 120 15.75 -0.33 3.28
N GLY A 121 15.26 -1.33 2.54
CA GLY A 121 14.08 -2.10 2.93
C GLY A 121 14.39 -3.17 3.98
N VAL A 122 15.59 -3.15 4.60
CA VAL A 122 15.93 -4.11 5.64
C VAL A 122 14.99 -3.83 6.81
N PRO A 123 14.14 -4.80 7.19
CA PRO A 123 13.34 -4.64 8.38
C PRO A 123 14.30 -4.42 9.54
N THR A 124 14.12 -3.34 10.31
CA THR A 124 14.37 -3.52 11.73
C THR A 124 13.52 -4.72 12.14
N ASP A 125 14.16 -5.69 12.79
CA ASP A 125 13.69 -7.06 13.06
C ASP A 125 12.48 -7.10 14.04
N GLY A 126 11.52 -6.20 13.85
CA GLY A 126 10.24 -6.15 14.53
C GLY A 126 9.21 -6.93 13.73
N ASP A 127 8.64 -7.94 14.37
CA ASP A 127 7.39 -8.55 13.93
C ASP A 127 6.35 -7.45 13.67
N VAL A 128 5.57 -7.56 12.60
CA VAL A 128 4.39 -6.70 12.39
C VAL A 128 3.42 -7.02 13.51
N ILE A 129 3.36 -6.17 14.54
CA ILE A 129 2.42 -6.33 15.65
C ILE A 129 1.07 -5.83 15.15
N ALA A 130 0.24 -6.75 14.68
CA ALA A 130 -1.11 -6.44 14.22
C ALA A 130 -1.92 -5.83 15.38
N MET A 131 -2.43 -4.61 15.18
CA MET A 131 -3.27 -3.95 16.16
C MET A 131 -4.69 -4.53 16.14
N SER A 132 -5.29 -4.66 17.32
CA SER A 132 -6.72 -4.93 17.40
C SER A 132 -7.51 -3.74 16.88
N LYS A 133 -8.73 -4.00 16.45
CA LYS A 133 -9.65 -2.94 15.99
C LYS A 133 -9.87 -1.86 17.06
N GLU A 134 -9.92 -2.22 18.33
CA GLU A 134 -10.14 -1.23 19.40
C GLU A 134 -8.89 -0.35 19.59
N GLU A 135 -7.69 -0.91 19.50
CA GLU A 135 -6.45 -0.13 19.55
C GLU A 135 -6.36 0.84 18.36
N LEU A 136 -6.77 0.42 17.16
CA LEU A 136 -6.82 1.31 15.99
C LEU A 136 -7.84 2.45 16.19
N GLU A 137 -9.02 2.16 16.77
CA GLU A 137 -10.02 3.19 17.09
C GLU A 137 -9.47 4.18 18.12
N GLN A 138 -8.86 3.68 19.20
CA GLN A 138 -8.28 4.50 20.25
C GLN A 138 -7.15 5.38 19.71
N THR A 139 -6.28 4.83 18.86
CA THR A 139 -5.17 5.56 18.22
C THR A 139 -5.68 6.71 17.36
N ALA A 140 -6.74 6.50 16.56
CA ALA A 140 -7.36 7.57 15.78
C ALA A 140 -8.04 8.63 16.66
N GLU A 141 -8.68 8.23 17.76
CA GLU A 141 -9.29 9.15 18.72
C GLU A 141 -8.23 9.97 19.48
N ASP A 142 -7.12 9.35 19.87
CA ASP A 142 -5.96 9.98 20.51
C ASP A 142 -5.33 11.03 19.58
N PHE A 143 -5.04 10.64 18.34
CA PHE A 143 -4.49 11.54 17.33
C PHE A 143 -5.37 12.79 17.13
N ARG A 144 -6.70 12.61 17.07
CA ARG A 144 -7.63 13.75 16.97
C ARG A 144 -7.59 14.66 18.21
N ARG A 145 -7.42 14.10 19.41
CA ARG A 145 -7.27 14.92 20.63
C ARG A 145 -5.95 15.69 20.63
N ASP A 146 -4.87 15.08 20.18
CA ASP A 146 -3.55 15.72 20.13
C ASP A 146 -3.55 16.92 19.16
N LEU A 147 -4.38 16.86 18.11
CA LEU A 147 -4.69 17.98 17.23
C LEU A 147 -5.64 19.04 17.83
N GLY A 148 -6.15 18.83 19.05
CA GLY A 148 -7.09 19.73 19.72
C GLY A 148 -8.51 19.71 19.16
N LEU A 149 -8.87 18.72 18.34
CA LEU A 149 -10.21 18.63 17.74
C LEU A 149 -11.26 18.21 18.77
N LYS A 150 -12.46 18.79 18.69
CA LYS A 150 -13.61 18.28 19.45
C LYS A 150 -14.12 16.99 18.82
N LYS A 151 -14.95 16.27 19.58
CA LYS A 151 -15.48 14.95 19.23
C LYS A 151 -16.12 14.85 17.82
N ASN A 152 -16.70 15.94 17.33
CA ASN A 152 -17.42 15.97 16.04
C ASN A 152 -16.78 16.90 15.01
N ASP A 153 -15.65 17.52 15.32
CA ASP A 153 -15.07 18.50 14.39
C ASP A 153 -14.58 17.77 13.13
N PRO A 154 -14.94 18.23 11.92
CA PRO A 154 -14.34 17.69 10.72
C PRO A 154 -12.84 17.99 10.69
N LEU A 155 -12.07 17.09 10.07
CA LEU A 155 -10.64 17.27 9.85
C LEU A 155 -10.39 17.30 8.35
N ASP A 156 -9.67 18.31 7.87
CA ASP A 156 -9.16 18.35 6.51
C ASP A 156 -7.64 18.09 6.53
N PRO A 157 -7.18 16.90 6.07
CA PRO A 157 -5.77 16.50 6.09
C PRO A 157 -4.81 17.44 5.40
N PHE A 158 -5.28 18.31 4.49
CA PHE A 158 -4.43 19.31 3.85
C PHE A 158 -3.97 20.44 4.78
N TYR A 159 -4.58 20.59 5.95
CA TYR A 159 -4.12 21.52 6.98
C TYR A 159 -3.28 20.84 8.08
N LEU A 160 -3.07 19.52 8.00
CA LEU A 160 -2.16 18.83 8.90
C LEU A 160 -0.73 19.13 8.51
N VAL A 161 0.08 19.44 9.53
CA VAL A 161 1.53 19.57 9.40
C VAL A 161 2.15 18.38 10.13
N VAL A 162 2.81 17.51 9.36
CA VAL A 162 3.61 16.41 9.90
C VAL A 162 5.07 16.82 9.75
N ASP A 163 5.81 16.79 10.86
CA ASP A 163 7.22 17.20 10.86
C ASP A 163 8.03 16.39 9.85
N SER A 164 8.96 17.05 9.15
CA SER A 164 9.82 16.45 8.13
C SER A 164 9.10 15.74 6.97
N VAL A 165 7.79 15.96 6.77
CA VAL A 165 7.02 15.45 5.63
C VAL A 165 6.63 16.60 4.70
N THR A 166 6.98 16.47 3.42
CA THR A 166 6.56 17.40 2.35
C THR A 166 5.50 16.76 1.46
N VAL A 167 4.43 17.48 1.15
CA VAL A 167 3.41 17.00 0.20
C VAL A 167 3.66 17.60 -1.18
N GLU A 168 3.95 16.74 -2.15
CA GLU A 168 4.16 17.10 -3.56
C GLU A 168 2.93 16.67 -4.39
N ARG A 169 2.24 17.63 -5.01
CA ARG A 169 1.13 17.33 -5.93
C ARG A 169 1.65 17.04 -7.34
N LEU A 170 1.03 16.10 -8.06
CA LEU A 170 1.42 15.78 -9.44
C LEU A 170 1.42 17.01 -10.35
N GLN A 171 0.38 17.84 -10.26
CA GLN A 171 0.28 19.03 -11.10
C GLN A 171 1.41 20.03 -10.83
N ASP A 172 1.72 20.26 -9.55
CA ASP A 172 2.64 21.31 -9.12
C ASP A 172 4.12 20.90 -9.24
N SER A 173 4.40 19.60 -9.40
CA SER A 173 5.76 19.11 -9.25
C SER A 173 6.72 19.63 -10.32
N SER A 174 7.81 20.29 -9.91
CA SER A 174 8.76 20.88 -10.85
C SER A 174 9.74 19.86 -11.45
N CYS A 175 10.03 18.79 -10.71
CA CYS A 175 11.03 17.81 -11.11
C CYS A 175 10.44 16.78 -12.10
N ILE A 176 9.15 16.44 -11.95
CA ILE A 176 8.54 15.34 -12.71
C ILE A 176 8.46 15.70 -14.20
N PRO A 177 9.08 14.91 -15.09
CA PRO A 177 9.09 15.19 -16.52
C PRO A 177 7.68 15.27 -17.11
N GLY A 178 7.46 16.15 -18.08
CA GLY A 178 6.13 16.35 -18.69
C GLY A 178 5.50 15.06 -19.25
N ARG A 179 6.30 14.16 -19.84
CA ARG A 179 5.83 12.86 -20.31
C ARG A 179 5.33 11.98 -19.16
N THR A 180 6.06 11.94 -18.04
CA THR A 180 5.68 11.23 -16.81
C THR A 180 4.39 11.80 -16.25
N LYS A 181 4.25 13.14 -16.19
CA LYS A 181 2.99 13.78 -15.76
C LYS A 181 1.80 13.37 -16.62
N ILE A 182 1.92 13.43 -17.94
CA ILE A 182 0.84 13.06 -18.89
C ILE A 182 0.42 11.60 -18.69
N THR A 183 1.37 10.68 -18.49
CA THR A 183 1.05 9.27 -18.23
C THR A 183 0.30 9.10 -16.91
N LEU A 184 0.80 9.72 -15.82
CA LEU A 184 0.22 9.61 -14.48
C LEU A 184 -1.14 10.28 -14.33
N SER A 185 -1.39 11.39 -15.04
CA SER A 185 -2.68 12.10 -15.03
C SER A 185 -3.69 11.57 -16.05
N GLY A 186 -3.22 10.80 -17.04
CA GLY A 186 -4.04 10.24 -18.12
C GLY A 186 -4.20 8.72 -17.99
N PRO A 187 -3.55 7.91 -18.84
CA PRO A 187 -3.74 6.45 -18.88
C PRO A 187 -3.60 5.73 -17.53
N SER A 188 -2.67 6.18 -16.68
CA SER A 188 -2.41 5.56 -15.38
C SER A 188 -3.23 6.17 -14.23
N ARG A 189 -4.04 7.20 -14.47
CA ARG A 189 -4.71 8.00 -13.41
C ARG A 189 -5.46 7.16 -12.38
N ALA A 190 -6.16 6.12 -12.82
CA ALA A 190 -6.97 5.27 -11.95
C ALA A 190 -6.15 4.20 -11.20
N GLU A 191 -4.91 3.96 -11.60
CA GLU A 191 -4.06 2.88 -11.10
C GLU A 191 -3.24 3.25 -9.87
N TRP A 192 -3.16 4.54 -9.51
CA TRP A 192 -2.39 5.02 -8.36
C TRP A 192 -3.08 6.19 -7.65
N SER A 193 -2.82 6.37 -6.36
CA SER A 193 -3.39 7.46 -5.55
C SER A 193 -2.32 8.30 -4.87
N ALA A 194 -1.30 7.67 -4.29
CA ALA A 194 -0.14 8.36 -3.72
C ALA A 194 1.07 7.43 -3.60
N MET A 195 2.21 8.02 -3.27
CA MET A 195 3.46 7.35 -2.97
C MET A 195 4.24 8.16 -1.94
N SER A 196 4.67 7.55 -0.84
CA SER A 196 5.56 8.19 0.14
C SER A 196 7.01 7.76 -0.10
N VAL A 197 7.87 8.73 -0.36
CA VAL A 197 9.29 8.54 -0.71
C VAL A 197 10.16 9.00 0.46
N PRO A 198 10.88 8.09 1.15
CA PRO A 198 11.87 8.48 2.14
C PRO A 198 13.06 9.15 1.44
N LEU A 199 13.60 10.18 2.08
CA LEU A 199 14.69 11.02 1.54
C LEU A 199 16.08 10.60 2.00
N ASN A 200 16.18 9.75 3.01
CA ASN A 200 17.42 9.26 3.58
C ASN A 200 17.26 7.83 4.13
N SER A 201 18.38 7.23 4.52
CA SER A 201 18.44 5.87 5.06
C SER A 201 17.78 5.71 6.44
N ASP A 202 17.79 6.76 7.27
CA ASP A 202 17.16 6.78 8.60
C ASP A 202 15.63 6.93 8.54
N GLN A 203 15.07 7.24 7.37
CA GLN A 203 13.63 7.41 7.14
C GLN A 203 12.99 8.46 8.06
N ASP A 204 13.71 9.54 8.37
CA ASP A 204 13.21 10.64 9.20
C ASP A 204 12.56 11.79 8.40
N SER A 205 12.76 11.78 7.07
CA SER A 205 12.34 12.84 6.15
C SER A 205 11.70 12.24 4.91
N TRP A 206 10.55 12.79 4.50
CA TRP A 206 9.68 12.17 3.50
C TRP A 206 9.09 13.16 2.50
N VAL A 207 8.78 12.65 1.31
CA VAL A 207 7.92 13.30 0.33
C VAL A 207 6.72 12.43 0.04
N VAL A 208 5.51 12.91 0.34
CA VAL A 208 4.25 12.31 -0.08
C VAL A 208 3.88 12.86 -1.45
N PHE A 209 4.02 12.05 -2.48
CA PHE A 209 3.62 12.37 -3.85
C PHE A 209 2.17 11.99 -4.09
N LEU A 210 1.32 12.99 -4.29
CA LEU A 210 -0.14 12.84 -4.33
C LEU A 210 -0.69 12.98 -5.76
N ASN A 211 -1.56 12.04 -6.15
CA ASN A 211 -2.36 12.15 -7.36
C ASN A 211 -3.54 13.11 -7.13
N ASP A 212 -3.30 14.39 -7.38
CA ASP A 212 -4.26 15.46 -7.21
C ASP A 212 -5.30 15.58 -8.35
N TYR A 213 -5.31 14.60 -9.28
CA TYR A 213 -6.42 14.41 -10.24
C TYR A 213 -7.56 13.54 -9.68
N HIS A 214 -7.41 12.93 -8.50
CA HIS A 214 -8.55 12.31 -7.81
C HIS A 214 -9.50 13.37 -7.25
N THR A 215 -10.71 12.98 -6.88
CA THR A 215 -11.62 13.90 -6.16
C THR A 215 -11.00 14.32 -4.82
N VAL A 216 -11.37 15.49 -4.32
CA VAL A 216 -10.81 16.02 -3.06
C VAL A 216 -11.06 15.06 -1.91
N GLU A 217 -12.22 14.40 -1.86
CA GLU A 217 -12.56 13.41 -0.84
C GLU A 217 -11.60 12.21 -0.86
N ARG A 218 -11.27 11.71 -2.06
CA ARG A 218 -10.30 10.62 -2.22
C ARG A 218 -8.88 11.07 -1.89
N GLN A 219 -8.52 12.31 -2.23
CA GLN A 219 -7.22 12.87 -1.87
C GLN A 219 -7.07 12.99 -0.34
N ARG A 220 -8.10 13.44 0.38
CA ARG A 220 -8.07 13.58 1.85
C ARG A 220 -7.78 12.25 2.56
N VAL A 221 -8.53 11.20 2.24
CA VAL A 221 -8.29 9.87 2.85
C VAL A 221 -6.94 9.29 2.42
N THR A 222 -6.52 9.55 1.18
CA THR A 222 -5.21 9.10 0.70
C THR A 222 -4.07 9.78 1.43
N LEU A 223 -4.08 11.10 1.56
CA LEU A 223 -3.04 11.83 2.26
C LEU A 223 -2.90 11.37 3.72
N LEU A 224 -4.03 11.16 4.40
CA LEU A 224 -4.02 10.71 5.78
C LEU A 224 -3.54 9.26 5.93
N GLU A 225 -3.80 8.40 4.95
CA GLU A 225 -3.27 7.04 4.91
C GLU A 225 -1.75 7.02 4.75
N GLU A 226 -1.21 7.86 3.85
CA GLU A 226 0.25 8.03 3.73
C GLU A 226 0.88 8.56 5.02
N TYR A 227 0.24 9.51 5.71
CA TYR A 227 0.69 9.94 7.04
C TYR A 227 0.68 8.80 8.05
N TRP A 228 -0.34 7.94 8.07
CA TRP A 228 -0.35 6.78 8.96
C TRP A 228 0.70 5.74 8.60
N HIS A 229 1.03 5.53 7.33
CA HIS A 229 2.17 4.68 6.96
C HIS A 229 3.48 5.21 7.56
N ILE A 230 3.71 6.52 7.49
CA ILE A 230 4.93 7.16 8.04
C ILE A 230 4.92 7.12 9.58
N LEU A 231 3.84 7.59 10.20
CA LEU A 231 3.73 7.73 11.67
C LEU A 231 3.74 6.39 12.41
N SER A 232 3.20 5.33 11.78
CA SER A 232 3.21 3.97 12.35
C SER A 232 4.48 3.19 12.04
N GLY A 233 5.42 3.76 11.26
CA GLY A 233 6.67 3.09 10.89
C GLY A 233 6.44 1.84 10.04
N HIS A 234 5.42 1.83 9.18
CA HIS A 234 5.12 0.70 8.30
C HIS A 234 6.27 0.42 7.34
N LYS A 235 6.44 -0.86 6.95
CA LYS A 235 7.53 -1.30 6.09
C LYS A 235 7.40 -0.68 4.70
N LEU A 236 8.54 -0.26 4.15
CA LEU A 236 8.59 0.23 2.78
C LEU A 236 8.26 -0.90 1.80
N THR A 237 7.43 -0.58 0.82
CA THR A 237 7.22 -1.40 -0.36
C THR A 237 8.38 -1.22 -1.32
N LYS A 238 8.93 -2.33 -1.82
CA LYS A 238 9.93 -2.29 -2.88
C LYS A 238 9.25 -2.18 -4.23
N ILE A 239 9.65 -1.21 -5.04
CA ILE A 239 9.31 -1.09 -6.46
C ILE A 239 10.58 -1.35 -7.26
N ALA A 240 10.53 -2.30 -8.19
CA ALA A 240 11.71 -2.67 -8.97
C ALA A 240 11.39 -3.10 -10.40
N LYS A 241 12.36 -2.93 -11.30
CA LYS A 241 12.36 -3.55 -12.62
C LYS A 241 13.02 -4.93 -12.52
N ILE A 242 12.37 -5.93 -13.09
CA ILE A 242 12.81 -7.34 -13.14
C ILE A 242 12.62 -7.85 -14.56
N ALA A 243 13.71 -8.25 -15.22
CA ALA A 243 13.65 -8.87 -16.55
C ALA A 243 12.81 -8.10 -17.59
N GLY A 244 12.87 -6.76 -17.57
CA GLY A 244 12.09 -5.89 -18.46
C GLY A 244 10.65 -5.61 -18.03
N SER A 245 10.15 -6.26 -16.97
CA SER A 245 8.85 -5.99 -16.33
C SER A 245 9.02 -5.23 -15.01
N PHE A 246 7.95 -4.66 -14.46
CA PHE A 246 8.00 -3.91 -13.19
C PHE A 246 7.01 -4.50 -12.19
N GLY A 247 7.40 -4.56 -10.91
CA GLY A 247 6.57 -5.12 -9.84
C GLY A 247 6.73 -4.36 -8.53
N ARG A 248 5.90 -4.74 -7.54
CA ARG A 248 6.01 -4.27 -6.15
C ARG A 248 5.78 -5.37 -5.12
N THR A 249 6.33 -5.21 -3.91
CA THR A 249 5.87 -5.96 -2.73
C THR A 249 4.54 -5.38 -2.22
N TYR A 250 3.83 -6.12 -1.36
CA TYR A 250 2.57 -5.67 -0.75
C TYR A 250 2.36 -6.42 0.56
N ASP A 251 2.27 -5.70 1.68
CA ASP A 251 1.87 -6.24 2.97
C ASP A 251 0.39 -5.86 3.24
N SER A 252 -0.49 -6.86 3.28
CA SER A 252 -1.92 -6.61 3.41
C SER A 252 -2.35 -6.13 4.80
N ALA A 253 -1.56 -6.39 5.85
CA ALA A 253 -1.92 -6.04 7.22
C ALA A 253 -1.68 -4.55 7.49
N GLU A 254 -0.48 -4.06 7.20
CA GLU A 254 -0.12 -2.64 7.38
C GLU A 254 -0.98 -1.71 6.50
N GLU A 255 -1.28 -2.13 5.27
CA GLU A 255 -2.19 -1.40 4.36
C GLU A 255 -3.62 -1.35 4.90
N HIS A 256 -4.06 -2.41 5.59
CA HIS A 256 -5.37 -2.42 6.24
C HIS A 256 -5.41 -1.45 7.42
N ASP A 257 -4.37 -1.45 8.24
CA ASP A 257 -4.27 -0.61 9.44
C ASP A 257 -4.18 0.87 9.05
N ALA A 258 -3.34 1.23 8.08
CA ALA A 258 -3.23 2.61 7.59
C ALA A 258 -4.57 3.13 7.04
N TYR A 259 -5.26 2.35 6.20
CA TYR A 259 -6.57 2.75 5.68
C TYR A 259 -7.63 2.83 6.78
N PHE A 260 -7.62 1.91 7.74
CA PHE A 260 -8.54 1.94 8.87
C PHE A 260 -8.31 3.20 9.72
N LEU A 261 -7.06 3.50 10.09
CA LEU A 261 -6.69 4.67 10.88
C LEU A 261 -7.06 5.97 10.15
N ALA A 262 -6.76 6.08 8.85
CA ALA A 262 -7.19 7.21 8.03
C ALA A 262 -8.72 7.39 8.06
N SER A 263 -9.46 6.30 7.85
CA SER A 263 -10.93 6.34 7.89
C SER A 263 -11.48 6.72 9.26
N ALA A 264 -10.91 6.20 10.35
CA ALA A 264 -11.35 6.45 11.73
C ALA A 264 -11.00 7.88 12.18
N THR A 265 -9.88 8.40 11.71
CA THR A 265 -9.44 9.78 11.98
C THR A 265 -10.34 10.80 11.28
N LEU A 266 -10.76 10.53 10.03
CA LEU A 266 -11.73 11.39 9.32
C LEU A 266 -13.16 11.25 9.85
N LEU A 267 -13.56 10.03 10.22
CA LEU A 267 -14.93 9.66 10.60
C LEU A 267 -14.95 9.07 12.02
N PRO A 268 -14.90 9.93 13.07
CA PRO A 268 -14.76 9.49 14.45
C PRO A 268 -15.95 8.66 14.91
N ARG A 269 -15.66 7.54 15.59
CA ARG A 269 -16.61 6.49 15.96
C ARG A 269 -17.89 7.02 16.60
N ASP A 270 -17.78 7.87 17.61
CA ASP A 270 -18.92 8.41 18.35
C ASP A 270 -19.78 9.37 17.51
N ALA A 271 -19.16 10.15 16.63
CA ALA A 271 -19.90 11.05 15.74
C ALA A 271 -20.70 10.25 14.72
N ILE A 272 -20.11 9.22 14.12
CA ILE A 272 -20.78 8.34 13.16
C ILE A 272 -21.93 7.58 13.83
N LYS A 273 -21.71 7.01 15.02
CA LYS A 273 -22.76 6.35 15.81
C LYS A 273 -23.95 7.28 16.05
N ARG A 274 -23.69 8.52 16.48
CA ARG A 274 -24.74 9.51 16.74
C ARG A 274 -25.50 9.88 15.47
N MET A 275 -24.79 10.24 14.39
CA MET A 275 -25.44 10.67 13.14
C MET A 275 -26.28 9.55 12.52
N VAL A 276 -25.82 8.29 12.58
CA VAL A 276 -26.62 7.13 12.15
C VAL A 276 -27.86 6.97 13.03
N SER A 277 -27.73 7.10 14.36
CA SER A 277 -28.87 7.06 15.28
C SER A 277 -29.87 8.20 15.03
N ASP A 278 -29.41 9.36 14.59
CA ASP A 278 -30.23 10.51 14.22
C ASP A 278 -30.85 10.36 12.81
N GLY A 279 -30.64 9.22 12.15
CA GLY A 279 -31.22 8.91 10.83
C GLY A 279 -30.52 9.59 9.66
N LYS A 280 -29.28 10.09 9.85
CA LYS A 280 -28.51 10.70 8.75
C LYS A 280 -28.08 9.66 7.72
N SER A 281 -28.28 10.01 6.45
CA SER A 281 -27.82 9.21 5.31
C SER A 281 -26.30 9.32 5.12
N ALA A 282 -25.71 8.35 4.41
CA ALA A 282 -24.27 8.38 4.12
C ALA A 282 -23.83 9.64 3.35
N PRO A 283 -24.59 10.16 2.36
CA PRO A 283 -24.27 11.44 1.72
C PRO A 283 -24.32 12.65 2.65
N GLU A 284 -25.27 12.71 3.61
CA GLU A 284 -25.33 13.80 4.58
C GLU A 284 -24.10 13.79 5.51
N ILE A 285 -23.72 12.61 6.01
CA ILE A 285 -22.53 12.43 6.85
C ILE A 285 -21.26 12.77 6.06
N ALA A 286 -21.17 12.30 4.81
CA ALA A 286 -20.04 12.53 3.92
C ALA A 286 -19.85 14.03 3.64
N SER A 287 -20.94 14.74 3.35
CA SER A 287 -20.94 16.20 3.17
C SER A 287 -20.43 16.92 4.42
N PHE A 288 -20.87 16.50 5.61
CA PHE A 288 -20.44 17.11 6.88
C PHE A 288 -18.94 16.92 7.16
N PHE A 289 -18.38 15.73 6.89
CA PHE A 289 -16.96 15.42 7.14
C PHE A 289 -16.04 15.73 5.94
N GLY A 290 -16.59 16.14 4.79
CA GLY A 290 -15.81 16.37 3.58
C GLY A 290 -15.20 15.09 2.99
N THR A 291 -15.89 13.96 3.13
CA THR A 291 -15.48 12.64 2.63
C THR A 291 -16.44 12.13 1.54
N SER A 292 -16.19 10.95 0.98
CA SER A 292 -17.12 10.32 0.04
C SER A 292 -18.20 9.49 0.76
N PRO A 293 -19.40 9.32 0.18
CA PRO A 293 -20.43 8.43 0.73
C PRO A 293 -19.94 6.99 0.90
N GLU A 294 -19.09 6.51 0.00
CA GLU A 294 -18.54 5.15 0.04
C GLU A 294 -17.62 4.95 1.25
N LEU A 295 -16.80 5.95 1.59
CA LEU A 295 -15.97 5.91 2.80
C LEU A 295 -16.83 5.90 4.07
N VAL A 296 -17.93 6.67 4.09
CA VAL A 296 -18.89 6.65 5.19
C VAL A 296 -19.56 5.28 5.32
N GLU A 297 -20.03 4.69 4.22
CA GLU A 297 -20.60 3.34 4.26
C GLU A 297 -19.60 2.30 4.75
N TYR A 298 -18.35 2.37 4.27
CA TYR A 298 -17.27 1.54 4.77
C TYR A 298 -17.16 1.68 6.29
N ARG A 299 -17.13 2.93 6.80
CA ARG A 299 -17.04 3.20 8.23
C ARG A 299 -18.24 2.66 9.02
N ILE A 300 -19.47 2.87 8.54
CA ILE A 300 -20.71 2.35 9.14
C ILE A 300 -20.65 0.82 9.23
N LYS A 301 -20.23 0.14 8.17
CA LYS A 301 -20.07 -1.33 8.13
C LYS A 301 -19.01 -1.78 9.14
N ARG A 302 -17.85 -1.11 9.18
CA ARG A 302 -16.78 -1.40 10.14
C ARG A 302 -17.22 -1.19 11.59
N LEU A 303 -18.08 -0.21 11.87
CA LEU A 303 -18.62 0.03 13.21
C LEU A 303 -19.80 -0.90 13.58
N GLY A 304 -20.25 -1.78 12.67
CA GLY A 304 -21.39 -2.67 12.91
C GLY A 304 -22.75 -1.97 12.89
N LEU A 305 -22.84 -0.77 12.33
CA LEU A 305 -24.02 0.09 12.35
C LEU A 305 -24.91 -0.07 11.12
N TRP A 306 -24.58 -0.98 10.20
CA TRP A 306 -25.27 -1.12 8.92
C TRP A 306 -26.77 -1.35 9.07
N ARG A 307 -27.15 -2.20 10.03
CA ARG A 307 -28.55 -2.52 10.31
C ARG A 307 -29.36 -1.27 10.68
N ASP A 308 -28.79 -0.45 11.56
CA ASP A 308 -29.44 0.76 12.05
C ASP A 308 -29.49 1.83 10.93
N HIS A 309 -28.40 1.94 10.15
CA HIS A 309 -28.30 2.81 8.98
C HIS A 309 -29.37 2.52 7.90
N ILE A 310 -29.66 1.25 7.62
CA ILE A 310 -30.72 0.87 6.67
C ILE A 310 -32.12 0.79 7.32
N GLY A 311 -32.25 1.13 8.61
CA GLY A 311 -33.53 1.11 9.34
C GLY A 311 -34.12 -0.29 9.56
N LYS A 312 -33.30 -1.36 9.52
CA LYS A 312 -33.80 -2.74 9.62
C LYS A 312 -34.03 -3.14 11.08
N LYS A 313 -35.30 -3.34 11.45
CA LYS A 313 -35.68 -3.76 12.80
C LYS A 313 -35.52 -5.27 12.98
N VAL A 314 -35.09 -5.69 14.16
CA VAL A 314 -35.06 -7.10 14.60
C VAL A 314 -35.84 -7.19 15.89
N SER A 315 -36.80 -8.11 15.95
CA SER A 315 -37.59 -8.38 17.16
C SER A 315 -37.66 -9.89 17.38
N LEU A 316 -37.55 -10.30 18.63
CA LEU A 316 -37.90 -11.67 19.04
C LEU A 316 -39.42 -11.77 19.08
N THR A 317 -39.98 -12.76 18.39
CA THR A 317 -41.36 -13.18 18.66
C THR A 317 -41.41 -13.80 20.06
N LYS A 318 -42.49 -13.55 20.80
CA LYS A 318 -42.70 -14.18 22.12
C LYS A 318 -42.60 -15.71 21.97
N PRO A 319 -41.99 -16.41 22.96
CA PRO A 319 -41.83 -17.86 22.93
C PRO A 319 -43.17 -18.59 22.81
#